data_AF-X8DVV1-F1
#
_entry.id   AF-X8DVV1-F1
#
_cell.length_a   1.000
_cell.length_b   1.000
_cell.length_c   1.000
_cell.angle_alpha   90.00
_cell.angle_beta   90.00
_cell.angle_gamma   90.00
#
_symmetry.space_group_name_H-M   'P 1'
#
loop_
_entity.id
_entity.type
_entity.pdbx_description
1 polymer ?
#
loop_
_entity_poly.entity_id
_entity_poly.type
_entity_poly.pdbx_seq_one_letter_code
_entity_poly.pdbx_strand_id
1 'polypeptide(L)'
;MAAATIFYVPRVPSAGEQVLLDGDEGHHAARVLRMRVGEPVMVCDGAGEVGDGVVASVDRTGLAIDVTGRWSVAAVDPKVTVVQALPKSDRSELAVDLAVEAGADEVIPWQAQRCVSRWDAHKAEKGRRRWEAVAQAASRQSRRAYVPSVPELHSTAQLAELVGARAADGAVVLVLHESAESGLGALAARLSSASSVVLIVGPKAVSRTRSCGFWPTPVPLRCGWADGAAYVQCRRRRAGRARGADGSLGRRPAGAPVSANRVEADGCRR
;
A
#
# COMPACT_ATOMS: atom_id res chain seq x y z
N MET A 1 7.86 25.18 19.76
CA MET A 1 7.01 25.69 18.66
C MET A 1 6.01 24.60 18.31
N ALA A 2 4.73 24.91 18.23
CA ALA A 2 3.74 23.95 17.73
C ALA A 2 4.07 23.61 16.27
N ALA A 3 3.90 22.35 15.87
CA ALA A 3 4.12 21.94 14.48
C ALA A 3 3.13 22.66 13.56
N ALA A 4 3.63 23.35 12.54
CA ALA A 4 2.80 24.09 11.59
C ALA A 4 1.91 23.13 10.78
N THR A 5 0.67 23.54 10.52
CA THR A 5 -0.28 22.82 9.67
C THR A 5 0.19 22.88 8.21
N ILE A 6 0.14 21.75 7.49
CA ILE A 6 0.43 21.70 6.06
C ILE A 6 -0.87 21.75 5.23
N PHE A 7 -0.86 22.46 4.12
CA PHE A 7 -1.93 22.49 3.12
C PHE A 7 -1.38 22.08 1.75
N TYR A 8 -2.14 21.29 1.00
CA TYR A 8 -1.71 20.88 -0.33
C TYR A 8 -2.25 21.82 -1.40
N VAL A 9 -1.36 22.33 -2.25
CA VAL A 9 -1.69 23.26 -3.33
C VAL A 9 -1.13 22.72 -4.65
N PRO A 10 -1.73 23.02 -5.82
CA PRO A 10 -1.23 22.50 -7.09
C PRO A 10 0.22 22.90 -7.42
N ARG A 11 0.70 24.00 -6.84
CA ARG A 11 2.07 24.50 -6.99
C ARG A 11 2.44 25.35 -5.78
N VAL A 12 3.63 25.15 -5.24
CA VAL A 12 4.21 26.04 -4.21
C VAL A 12 4.73 27.33 -4.85
N PRO A 13 4.23 28.52 -4.46
CA PRO A 13 4.74 29.81 -4.94
C PRO A 13 6.18 30.09 -4.50
N SER A 14 6.79 31.13 -5.08
CA SER A 14 8.08 31.63 -4.62
C SER A 14 7.95 32.42 -3.32
N ALA A 15 9.06 32.60 -2.61
CA ALA A 15 9.08 33.47 -1.43
C ALA A 15 8.69 34.92 -1.82
N GLY A 16 7.81 35.53 -1.03
CA GLY A 16 7.22 36.84 -1.29
C GLY A 16 5.94 36.81 -2.14
N GLU A 17 5.53 35.64 -2.65
CA GLU A 17 4.26 35.46 -3.34
C GLU A 17 3.15 34.96 -2.40
N GLN A 18 1.90 35.14 -2.82
CA GLN A 18 0.73 34.65 -2.11
C GLN A 18 0.12 33.44 -2.80
N VAL A 19 -0.46 32.54 -2.00
CA VAL A 19 -1.38 31.50 -2.48
C VAL A 19 -2.72 31.61 -1.78
N LEU A 20 -3.77 31.50 -2.59
CA LEU A 20 -5.14 31.37 -2.08
C LEU A 20 -5.44 29.89 -1.88
N LEU A 21 -5.81 29.53 -0.67
CA LEU A 21 -6.38 28.24 -0.34
C LEU A 21 -7.90 28.37 -0.34
N ASP A 22 -8.54 27.91 -1.41
CA ASP A 22 -9.99 27.99 -1.62
C ASP A 22 -10.65 26.60 -1.64
N GLY A 23 -11.91 26.54 -2.09
CA GLY A 23 -12.67 25.31 -2.19
C GLY A 23 -12.88 24.61 -0.84
N ASP A 24 -12.92 23.28 -0.87
CA ASP A 24 -13.15 22.45 0.31
C ASP A 24 -12.02 22.58 1.35
N GLU A 25 -10.77 22.72 0.89
CA GLU A 25 -9.61 22.80 1.76
C GLU A 25 -9.50 24.15 2.46
N GLY A 26 -9.74 25.25 1.75
CA GLY A 26 -9.85 26.60 2.32
C GLY A 26 -11.00 26.68 3.34
N HIS A 27 -12.16 26.13 3.00
CA HIS A 27 -13.32 26.12 3.90
C HIS A 27 -13.05 25.32 5.18
N HIS A 28 -12.42 24.15 5.05
CA HIS A 28 -12.03 23.34 6.18
C HIS A 28 -11.05 24.10 7.08
N ALA A 29 -10.06 24.78 6.50
CA ALA A 29 -9.08 25.54 7.24
C ALA A 29 -9.71 26.73 8.00
N ALA A 30 -10.60 27.49 7.35
CA ALA A 30 -11.26 28.65 7.97
C ALA A 30 -12.31 28.25 9.04
N ARG A 31 -13.12 27.22 8.79
CA ARG A 31 -14.27 26.89 9.68
C ARG A 31 -14.00 25.78 10.69
N VAL A 32 -13.24 24.76 10.28
CA VAL A 32 -12.99 23.58 11.12
C VAL A 32 -11.70 23.75 11.90
N LEU A 33 -10.59 24.08 11.22
CA LEU A 33 -9.32 24.35 11.89
C LEU A 33 -9.31 25.73 12.57
N ARG A 34 -10.17 26.65 12.12
CA ARG A 34 -10.33 28.01 12.68
C ARG A 34 -9.01 28.78 12.69
N MET A 35 -8.25 28.63 11.61
CA MET A 35 -6.97 29.31 11.41
C MET A 35 -7.14 30.82 11.55
N ARG A 36 -6.11 31.50 12.05
CA ARG A 36 -6.13 32.95 12.27
C ARG A 36 -5.01 33.63 11.48
N VAL A 37 -5.24 34.90 11.15
CA VAL A 37 -4.20 35.76 10.58
C VAL A 37 -2.98 35.78 11.49
N GLY A 38 -1.80 35.66 10.90
CA GLY A 38 -0.52 35.59 11.60
C GLY A 38 -0.09 34.19 12.03
N GLU A 39 -0.92 33.16 11.86
CA GLU A 39 -0.53 31.79 12.19
C GLU A 39 0.45 31.20 11.14
N PRO A 40 1.51 30.52 11.58
CA PRO A 40 2.45 29.86 10.68
C PRO A 40 1.84 28.58 10.09
N VAL A 41 2.04 28.38 8.79
CA VAL A 41 1.56 27.24 8.01
C VAL A 41 2.62 26.79 7.02
N MET A 42 2.46 25.59 6.47
CA MET A 42 3.23 25.11 5.34
C MET A 42 2.29 24.90 4.15
N VAL A 43 2.78 25.16 2.94
CA VAL A 43 2.12 24.80 1.69
C VAL A 43 2.99 23.80 0.95
N CYS A 44 2.39 22.79 0.33
CA CYS A 44 3.14 21.71 -0.32
C CYS A 44 2.44 21.27 -1.61
N ASP A 45 3.20 20.86 -2.62
CA ASP A 45 2.63 20.31 -3.85
C ASP A 45 2.35 18.79 -3.78
N GLY A 46 2.72 18.15 -2.67
CA GLY A 46 2.62 16.70 -2.51
C GLY A 46 3.64 15.92 -3.35
N ALA A 47 4.61 16.61 -3.96
CA ALA A 47 5.66 16.06 -4.82
C ALA A 47 7.07 16.49 -4.37
N GLY A 48 7.20 16.95 -3.12
CA GLY A 48 8.49 17.28 -2.48
C GLY A 48 8.77 18.77 -2.35
N GLU A 49 8.05 19.66 -3.03
CA GLU A 49 8.22 21.10 -2.84
C GLU A 49 7.39 21.56 -1.64
N VAL A 50 8.03 22.34 -0.76
CA VAL A 50 7.43 22.85 0.46
C VAL A 50 7.72 24.34 0.57
N GLY A 51 6.71 25.10 0.99
CA GLY A 51 6.81 26.51 1.28
C GLY A 51 6.42 26.78 2.73
N ASP A 52 7.26 27.52 3.44
CA ASP A 52 6.90 28.11 4.72
C ASP A 52 6.03 29.34 4.46
N GLY A 53 5.00 29.55 5.27
CA GLY A 53 4.12 30.70 5.09
C GLY A 53 3.39 31.12 6.35
N VAL A 54 2.71 32.26 6.23
CA VAL A 54 1.90 32.85 7.29
C VAL A 54 0.53 33.18 6.74
N VAL A 55 -0.53 32.89 7.50
CA VAL A 55 -1.90 33.24 7.11
C VAL A 55 -2.02 34.76 7.05
N ALA A 56 -2.22 35.30 5.85
CA ALA A 56 -2.32 36.74 5.57
C ALA A 56 -3.76 37.24 5.77
N SER A 57 -4.75 36.45 5.34
CA SER A 57 -6.16 36.75 5.51
C SER A 57 -7.00 35.48 5.66
N VAL A 58 -8.16 35.62 6.30
CA VAL A 58 -9.15 34.56 6.49
C VAL A 58 -10.51 35.11 6.12
N ASP A 59 -11.23 34.40 5.25
CA ASP A 59 -12.61 34.72 4.93
C ASP A 59 -13.52 33.47 5.04
N ARG A 60 -14.78 33.60 4.61
CA ARG A 60 -15.76 32.51 4.72
C ARG A 60 -15.51 31.36 3.72
N THR A 61 -14.69 31.60 2.71
CA THR A 61 -14.39 30.72 1.59
C THR A 61 -12.99 30.11 1.69
N GLY A 62 -12.05 30.72 2.41
CA GLY A 62 -10.68 30.23 2.47
C GLY A 62 -9.69 31.10 3.24
N LEU A 63 -8.41 30.91 2.89
CA LEU A 63 -7.26 31.57 3.47
C LEU A 63 -6.38 32.15 2.35
N ALA A 64 -5.82 33.34 2.53
CA ALA A 64 -4.63 33.75 1.79
C ALA A 64 -3.40 33.48 2.65
N ILE A 65 -2.35 32.93 2.05
CA ILE A 65 -1.09 32.57 2.71
C ILE A 65 0.05 33.33 2.03
N ASP A 66 0.78 34.13 2.79
CA ASP A 66 2.04 34.74 2.37
C ASP A 66 3.16 33.71 2.48
N VAL A 67 3.79 33.34 1.36
CA VAL A 67 4.91 32.39 1.35
C VAL A 67 6.19 33.13 1.71
N THR A 68 6.86 32.71 2.78
CA THR A 68 8.06 33.35 3.32
C THR A 68 9.35 32.64 2.92
N GLY A 69 9.27 31.36 2.55
CA GLY A 69 10.39 30.56 2.10
C GLY A 69 9.93 29.37 1.26
N ARG A 70 10.82 28.83 0.44
CA ARG A 70 10.58 27.63 -0.37
C ARG A 70 11.80 26.74 -0.34
N TRP A 71 11.58 25.44 -0.21
CA TRP A 71 12.60 24.41 -0.17
C TRP A 71 12.04 23.08 -0.66
N SER A 72 12.93 22.11 -0.92
CA SER A 72 12.54 20.79 -1.41
C SER A 72 12.97 19.69 -0.44
N VAL A 73 12.12 18.68 -0.33
CA VAL A 73 12.39 17.44 0.39
C VAL A 73 12.84 16.42 -0.65
N ALA A 74 13.96 15.74 -0.40
CA ALA A 74 14.36 14.62 -1.24
C ALA A 74 13.36 13.46 -1.11
N ALA A 75 13.10 12.75 -2.20
CA ALA A 75 12.28 11.55 -2.17
C ALA A 75 12.87 10.50 -1.22
N VAL A 76 12.01 9.72 -0.57
CA VAL A 76 12.41 8.69 0.38
C VAL A 76 13.10 7.53 -0.35
N ASP A 77 14.20 7.06 0.23
CA ASP A 77 14.94 5.88 -0.21
C ASP A 77 15.21 4.96 1.02
N PRO A 78 14.73 3.71 1.03
CA PRO A 78 13.99 3.02 -0.03
C PRO A 78 12.56 3.51 -0.23
N LYS A 79 12.08 3.42 -1.47
CA LYS A 79 10.65 3.57 -1.77
C LYS A 79 9.85 2.37 -1.26
N VAL A 80 8.81 2.62 -0.47
CA VAL A 80 7.95 1.57 0.11
C VAL A 80 6.59 1.55 -0.57
N THR A 81 6.24 0.41 -1.17
CA THR A 81 4.91 0.17 -1.74
C THR A 81 4.14 -0.82 -0.88
N VAL A 82 2.90 -0.48 -0.52
CA VAL A 82 1.98 -1.36 0.18
C VAL A 82 0.89 -1.83 -0.78
N VAL A 83 0.86 -3.12 -1.05
CA VAL A 83 -0.22 -3.77 -1.81
C VAL A 83 -1.25 -4.27 -0.81
N GLN A 84 -2.44 -3.69 -0.85
CA GLN A 84 -3.51 -3.99 0.10
C GLN A 84 -4.64 -4.73 -0.61
N ALA A 85 -4.82 -6.02 -0.27
CA ALA A 85 -6.02 -6.74 -0.68
C ALA A 85 -7.28 -6.05 -0.14
N LEU A 86 -8.29 -5.84 -0.98
CA LEU A 86 -9.52 -5.14 -0.61
C LEU A 86 -10.20 -5.82 0.60
N PRO A 87 -10.23 -5.18 1.79
CA PRO A 87 -10.88 -5.75 2.95
C PRO A 87 -12.41 -5.57 2.87
N LYS A 88 -13.13 -6.27 3.75
CA LYS A 88 -14.56 -6.03 3.97
C LYS A 88 -14.70 -4.75 4.80
N SER A 89 -15.59 -3.84 4.37
CA SER A 89 -16.02 -2.60 5.06
C SER A 89 -15.00 -1.44 5.15
N ASP A 90 -15.38 -0.43 5.95
CA ASP A 90 -14.64 0.73 6.46
C ASP A 90 -13.16 0.50 6.81
N ARG A 91 -12.77 -0.73 7.15
CA ARG A 91 -11.37 -1.11 7.39
C ARG A 91 -10.45 -0.88 6.19
N SER A 92 -11.01 -0.70 5.00
CA SER A 92 -10.24 -0.38 3.80
C SER A 92 -9.56 0.98 3.89
N GLU A 93 -10.27 2.00 4.36
CA GLU A 93 -9.74 3.35 4.50
C GLU A 93 -8.71 3.41 5.62
N LEU A 94 -9.01 2.77 6.76
CA LEU A 94 -8.05 2.69 7.87
C LEU A 94 -6.72 2.01 7.46
N ALA A 95 -6.76 1.01 6.58
CA ALA A 95 -5.54 0.38 6.09
C ALA A 95 -4.68 1.33 5.24
N VAL A 96 -5.31 2.18 4.42
CA VAL A 96 -4.62 3.21 3.62
C VAL A 96 -4.05 4.28 4.55
N ASP A 97 -4.86 4.77 5.48
CA ASP A 97 -4.50 5.77 6.49
C ASP A 97 -3.25 5.35 7.26
N LEU A 98 -3.29 4.16 7.88
CA LEU A 98 -2.15 3.61 8.63
C LEU A 98 -0.93 3.32 7.75
N ALA A 99 -1.12 2.89 6.50
CA ALA A 99 0.01 2.68 5.58
C ALA A 99 0.70 4.01 5.26
N VAL A 100 -0.06 5.08 5.04
CA VAL A 100 0.46 6.42 4.76
C VAL A 100 1.17 7.00 5.99
N GLU A 101 0.59 6.86 7.18
CA GLU A 101 1.23 7.27 8.44
C GLU A 101 2.54 6.50 8.71
N ALA A 102 2.57 5.22 8.35
CA ALA A 102 3.76 4.38 8.46
C ALA A 102 4.82 4.67 7.38
N GLY A 103 4.56 5.58 6.44
CA GLY A 103 5.53 6.03 5.44
C GLY A 103 5.43 5.33 4.07
N ALA A 104 4.34 4.63 3.74
CA ALA A 104 4.18 4.05 2.40
C ALA A 104 4.15 5.13 1.32
N ASP A 105 4.92 5.00 0.24
CA ASP A 105 4.98 5.95 -0.87
C ASP A 105 3.98 5.63 -1.99
N GLU A 106 3.41 4.43 -1.95
CA GLU A 106 2.38 3.98 -2.89
C GLU A 106 1.50 2.92 -2.20
N VAL A 107 0.18 3.03 -2.39
CA VAL A 107 -0.79 2.07 -1.86
C VAL A 107 -1.59 1.46 -3.01
N ILE A 108 -1.29 0.21 -3.37
CA ILE A 108 -1.92 -0.49 -4.49
C ILE A 108 -3.16 -1.26 -4.03
N PRO A 109 -4.37 -0.90 -4.50
CA PRO A 109 -5.56 -1.72 -4.26
C PRO A 109 -5.47 -3.04 -5.04
N TRP A 110 -5.67 -4.16 -4.35
CA TRP A 110 -5.60 -5.50 -4.95
C TRP A 110 -6.89 -6.30 -4.80
N GLN A 111 -7.45 -6.74 -5.92
CA GLN A 111 -8.56 -7.68 -5.97
C GLN A 111 -8.05 -9.13 -5.90
N ALA A 112 -7.77 -9.60 -4.67
CA ALA A 112 -7.39 -10.99 -4.45
C ALA A 112 -8.58 -11.95 -4.66
N GLN A 113 -8.30 -13.20 -5.04
CA GLN A 113 -9.33 -14.22 -5.30
C GLN A 113 -10.26 -14.47 -4.10
N ARG A 114 -9.74 -14.35 -2.87
CA ARG A 114 -10.48 -14.57 -1.62
C ARG A 114 -11.05 -13.28 -1.01
N CYS A 115 -10.97 -12.15 -1.70
CA CYS A 115 -11.63 -10.93 -1.26
C CYS A 115 -13.15 -11.09 -1.32
N VAL A 116 -13.82 -10.80 -0.20
CA VAL A 116 -15.29 -10.73 -0.14
C VAL A 116 -15.79 -9.45 -0.82
N SER A 117 -15.04 -8.35 -0.66
CA SER A 117 -15.31 -7.10 -1.37
C SER A 117 -14.89 -7.24 -2.83
N ARG A 118 -15.76 -6.78 -3.74
CA ARG A 118 -15.47 -6.70 -5.16
C ARG A 118 -15.72 -5.29 -5.66
N TRP A 119 -14.68 -4.70 -6.22
CA TRP A 119 -14.82 -3.50 -7.03
C TRP A 119 -15.03 -3.95 -8.47
N ASP A 120 -16.26 -3.83 -8.95
CA ASP A 120 -16.55 -3.90 -10.39
C ASP A 120 -16.02 -2.63 -11.08
N ALA A 121 -16.03 -2.60 -12.42
CA ALA A 121 -15.48 -1.49 -13.19
C ALA A 121 -16.07 -0.12 -12.79
N HIS A 122 -17.36 -0.07 -12.42
CA HIS A 122 -18.01 1.17 -12.00
C HIS A 122 -17.61 1.60 -10.58
N LYS A 123 -17.38 0.64 -9.68
CA LYS A 123 -16.98 0.91 -8.29
C LYS A 123 -15.49 1.14 -8.12
N ALA A 124 -14.66 0.62 -9.03
CA ALA A 124 -13.21 0.68 -8.93
C ALA A 124 -12.72 2.13 -8.87
N GLU A 125 -13.17 2.99 -9.80
CA GLU A 125 -12.75 4.39 -9.83
C GLU A 125 -13.25 5.17 -8.60
N LYS A 126 -14.51 4.96 -8.20
CA LYS A 126 -15.06 5.59 -6.99
C LYS A 126 -14.31 5.15 -5.72
N GLY A 127 -13.95 3.88 -5.63
CA GLY A 127 -13.18 3.32 -4.53
C GLY A 127 -11.76 3.88 -4.49
N ARG A 128 -11.11 3.95 -5.66
CA ARG A 128 -9.77 4.54 -5.84
C ARG A 128 -9.75 6.00 -5.39
N ARG A 129 -10.67 6.83 -5.87
CA ARG A 129 -10.79 8.24 -5.45
C ARG A 129 -10.99 8.41 -3.95
N ARG A 130 -11.73 7.48 -3.33
CA ARG A 130 -11.89 7.49 -1.87
C ARG A 130 -10.58 7.18 -1.15
N TRP A 131 -9.81 6.20 -1.64
CA TRP A 131 -8.49 5.90 -1.09
C TRP A 131 -7.49 7.03 -1.33
N GLU A 132 -7.52 7.71 -2.48
CA GLU A 132 -6.74 8.92 -2.74
C GLU A 132 -7.03 10.02 -1.72
N ALA A 133 -8.32 10.30 -1.46
CA ALA A 133 -8.73 11.29 -0.47
C ALA A 133 -8.24 10.94 0.95
N VAL A 134 -8.28 9.64 1.32
CA VAL A 134 -7.75 9.16 2.59
C VAL A 134 -6.23 9.31 2.65
N ALA A 135 -5.51 8.94 1.58
CA ALA A 135 -4.06 9.10 1.51
C ALA A 135 -3.65 10.58 1.62
N GLN A 136 -4.37 11.49 0.98
CA GLN A 136 -4.13 12.93 1.09
C GLN A 136 -4.39 13.44 2.53
N ALA A 137 -5.49 13.02 3.15
CA ALA A 137 -5.81 13.39 4.53
C ALA A 137 -4.77 12.88 5.54
N ALA A 138 -4.37 11.62 5.43
CA ALA A 138 -3.33 11.00 6.26
C ALA A 138 -1.97 11.66 6.04
N SER A 139 -1.62 11.99 4.79
CA SER A 139 -0.39 12.71 4.44
C SER A 139 -0.38 14.11 5.07
N ARG A 140 -1.52 14.79 5.13
CA ARG A 140 -1.65 16.09 5.80
C ARG A 140 -1.42 15.98 7.31
N GLN A 141 -2.06 15.00 7.95
CA GLN A 141 -1.91 14.76 9.39
C GLN A 141 -0.46 14.39 9.76
N SER A 142 0.18 13.61 8.88
CA SER A 142 1.58 13.18 9.01
C SER A 142 2.60 14.23 8.55
N ARG A 143 2.15 15.36 7.98
CA ARG A 143 3.00 16.41 7.39
C ARG A 143 4.00 15.88 6.35
N ARG A 144 3.56 14.97 5.48
CA ARG A 144 4.40 14.44 4.41
C ARG A 144 4.60 15.48 3.30
N ALA A 145 5.79 15.55 2.72
CA ALA A 145 6.02 16.35 1.52
C ALA A 145 5.62 15.61 0.23
N TYR A 146 5.48 14.28 0.32
CA TYR A 146 5.06 13.41 -0.76
C TYR A 146 3.73 12.74 -0.39
N VAL A 147 2.70 12.96 -1.20
CA VAL A 147 1.43 12.24 -1.07
C VAL A 147 1.55 10.90 -1.79
N PRO A 148 1.26 9.77 -1.13
CA PRO A 148 1.37 8.46 -1.76
C PRO A 148 0.42 8.29 -2.93
N SER A 149 0.90 7.68 -4.01
CA SER A 149 0.05 7.37 -5.15
C SER A 149 -0.88 6.19 -4.86
N VAL A 150 -2.12 6.25 -5.36
CA VAL A 150 -3.09 5.16 -5.30
C VAL A 150 -3.47 4.77 -6.74
N PRO A 151 -2.75 3.81 -7.36
CA PRO A 151 -3.01 3.40 -8.72
C PRO A 151 -4.33 2.63 -8.86
N GLU A 152 -4.67 2.27 -10.09
CA GLU A 152 -5.86 1.49 -10.40
C GLU A 152 -5.90 0.14 -9.66
N LEU A 153 -7.10 -0.44 -9.58
CA LEU A 153 -7.31 -1.75 -8.98
C LEU A 153 -6.56 -2.84 -9.77
N HIS A 154 -5.64 -3.53 -9.09
CA HIS A 154 -4.91 -4.63 -9.68
C HIS A 154 -5.63 -5.97 -9.49
N SER A 155 -5.70 -6.76 -10.55
CA SER A 155 -5.96 -8.19 -10.45
C SER A 155 -4.71 -8.93 -9.94
N THR A 156 -4.86 -10.22 -9.62
CA THR A 156 -3.71 -11.04 -9.20
C THR A 156 -2.67 -11.22 -10.32
N ALA A 157 -3.10 -11.28 -11.59
CA ALA A 157 -2.19 -11.42 -12.73
C ALA A 157 -1.36 -10.13 -12.93
N GLN A 158 -2.03 -8.98 -12.98
CA GLN A 158 -1.36 -7.67 -13.10
C GLN A 158 -0.42 -7.41 -11.91
N LEU A 159 -0.83 -7.79 -10.69
CA LEU A 159 0.04 -7.68 -9.54
C LEU A 159 1.29 -8.55 -9.66
N ALA A 160 1.17 -9.79 -10.16
CA ALA A 160 2.31 -10.67 -10.35
C ALA A 160 3.29 -10.11 -11.39
N GLU A 161 2.79 -9.53 -12.48
CA GLU A 161 3.61 -8.84 -13.49
C GLU A 161 4.36 -7.64 -12.89
N LEU A 162 3.64 -6.75 -12.18
CA LEU A 162 4.23 -5.58 -11.52
C LEU A 162 5.31 -5.97 -10.51
N VAL A 163 5.03 -6.98 -9.69
CA VAL A 163 5.95 -7.48 -8.68
C VAL A 163 7.18 -8.13 -9.33
N GLY A 164 6.99 -8.89 -10.41
CA GLY A 164 8.07 -9.49 -11.17
C GLY A 164 9.00 -8.43 -11.77
N ALA A 165 8.44 -7.38 -12.36
CA ALA A 165 9.22 -6.26 -12.90
C ALA A 165 10.03 -5.55 -11.80
N ARG A 166 9.39 -5.19 -10.68
CA ARG A 166 10.09 -4.53 -9.57
C ARG A 166 11.18 -5.39 -8.94
N ALA A 167 10.94 -6.70 -8.82
CA ALA A 167 11.96 -7.63 -8.35
C ALA A 167 13.16 -7.72 -9.31
N ALA A 168 12.92 -7.68 -10.62
CA ALA A 168 13.98 -7.62 -11.63
C ALA A 168 14.82 -6.33 -11.52
N ASP A 169 14.20 -5.22 -11.12
CA ASP A 169 14.85 -3.94 -10.82
C ASP A 169 15.51 -3.89 -9.42
N GLY A 170 15.54 -5.01 -8.70
CA GLY A 170 16.21 -5.14 -7.41
C GLY A 170 15.33 -4.85 -6.18
N ALA A 171 14.02 -4.66 -6.35
CA ALA A 171 13.12 -4.46 -5.21
C ALA A 171 13.01 -5.71 -4.32
N VAL A 172 12.93 -5.49 -3.01
CA VAL A 172 12.66 -6.55 -2.04
C VAL A 172 11.15 -6.72 -1.89
N VAL A 173 10.64 -7.87 -2.35
CA VAL A 173 9.20 -8.19 -2.30
C VAL A 173 8.92 -9.08 -1.10
N LEU A 174 8.01 -8.65 -0.23
CA LEU A 174 7.60 -9.36 0.99
C LEU A 174 6.11 -9.66 0.95
N VAL A 175 5.75 -10.92 1.16
CA VAL A 175 4.36 -11.34 1.37
C VAL A 175 4.15 -11.54 2.87
N LEU A 176 3.26 -10.74 3.46
CA LEU A 176 2.90 -10.87 4.87
C LEU A 176 1.88 -12.00 5.02
N HIS A 177 2.33 -13.16 5.50
CA HIS A 177 1.52 -14.37 5.61
C HIS A 177 1.67 -15.00 6.99
N GLU A 178 0.56 -15.46 7.57
CA GLU A 178 0.52 -16.05 8.92
C GLU A 178 1.38 -17.32 9.07
N SER A 179 1.55 -18.09 7.99
CA SER A 179 2.40 -19.29 7.97
C SER A 179 3.87 -19.02 7.71
N ALA A 180 4.29 -17.74 7.74
CA ALA A 180 5.69 -17.39 7.59
C ALA A 180 6.53 -17.88 8.77
N GLU A 181 7.68 -18.46 8.45
CA GLU A 181 8.59 -19.04 9.47
C GLU A 181 9.61 -18.02 10.00
N SER A 182 9.92 -16.98 9.21
CA SER A 182 10.90 -15.93 9.57
C SER A 182 10.21 -14.62 9.96
N GLY A 183 10.81 -13.86 10.88
CA GLY A 183 10.36 -12.50 11.21
C GLY A 183 10.99 -11.45 10.28
N LEU A 184 10.41 -10.24 10.22
CA LEU A 184 11.01 -9.12 9.47
C LEU A 184 12.46 -8.81 9.89
N GLY A 185 12.80 -9.00 11.17
CA GLY A 185 14.17 -8.77 11.66
C GLY A 185 15.24 -9.64 11.00
N ALA A 186 14.87 -10.84 10.52
CA ALA A 186 15.80 -11.70 9.78
C ALA A 186 16.16 -11.13 8.39
N LEU A 187 15.39 -10.14 7.91
CA LEU A 187 15.58 -9.48 6.62
C LEU A 187 16.26 -8.12 6.73
N ALA A 188 16.67 -7.69 7.94
CA ALA A 188 17.21 -6.35 8.19
C ALA A 188 18.35 -5.99 7.23
N ALA A 189 19.36 -6.86 7.08
CA ALA A 189 20.49 -6.62 6.19
C ALA A 189 20.07 -6.39 4.73
N ARG A 190 19.08 -7.16 4.26
CA ARG A 190 18.57 -7.05 2.88
C ARG A 190 17.71 -5.80 2.68
N LEU A 191 16.93 -5.43 3.69
CA LEU A 191 16.11 -4.22 3.66
C LEU A 191 16.99 -2.96 3.72
N SER A 192 18.08 -2.98 4.48
CA SER A 192 19.04 -1.88 4.55
C SER A 192 19.76 -1.59 3.24
N SER A 193 19.85 -2.56 2.33
CA SER A 193 20.45 -2.38 1.00
C SER A 193 19.43 -2.27 -0.13
N ALA A 194 18.13 -2.29 0.18
CA ALA A 194 17.09 -2.18 -0.82
C ALA A 194 16.93 -0.72 -1.25
N SER A 195 16.74 -0.47 -2.54
CA SER A 195 16.28 0.82 -3.08
C SER A 195 14.75 0.89 -3.18
N SER A 196 14.08 -0.28 -3.11
CA SER A 196 12.63 -0.37 -3.09
C SER A 196 12.16 -1.62 -2.35
N VAL A 197 11.04 -1.49 -1.65
CA VAL A 197 10.39 -2.56 -0.89
C VAL A 197 8.92 -2.64 -1.28
N VAL A 198 8.43 -3.84 -1.57
CA VAL A 198 7.00 -4.09 -1.84
C VAL A 198 6.45 -4.99 -0.74
N LEU A 199 5.48 -4.49 0.03
CA LEU A 199 4.79 -5.23 1.10
C LEU A 199 3.41 -5.67 0.61
N ILE A 200 3.16 -6.97 0.55
CA ILE A 200 1.89 -7.53 0.09
C ILE A 200 1.08 -8.03 1.28
N VAL A 201 -0.07 -7.39 1.51
CA VAL A 201 -1.03 -7.71 2.56
C VAL A 201 -2.22 -8.44 1.94
N GLY A 202 -2.32 -9.75 2.21
CA GLY A 202 -3.41 -10.59 1.72
C GLY A 202 -4.76 -10.31 2.40
N PRO A 203 -5.88 -10.80 1.83
CA PRO A 203 -7.17 -10.71 2.48
C PRO A 203 -7.17 -11.56 3.76
N LYS A 204 -7.78 -11.07 4.85
CA LYS A 204 -7.99 -11.90 6.05
C LYS A 204 -8.74 -13.17 5.66
N ALA A 205 -8.12 -14.33 5.83
CA ALA A 205 -8.84 -15.60 5.75
C ALA A 205 -9.81 -15.66 6.93
N VAL A 206 -11.09 -15.91 6.67
CA VAL A 206 -12.01 -16.36 7.73
C VAL A 206 -11.59 -17.79 8.08
N SER A 207 -10.57 -17.94 8.93
CA SER A 207 -10.38 -19.19 9.66
C SER A 207 -11.38 -19.22 10.80
N ARG A 208 -11.95 -20.40 11.08
CA ARG A 208 -13.05 -20.62 12.04
C ARG A 208 -12.56 -20.56 13.50
N THR A 209 -11.43 -19.91 13.75
CA THR A 209 -10.80 -19.83 15.06
C THR A 209 -10.94 -18.40 15.56
N ARG A 210 -11.56 -18.27 16.74
CA ARG A 210 -11.80 -17.00 17.41
C ARG A 210 -10.49 -16.22 17.63
N SER A 211 -10.66 -14.90 17.69
CA SER A 211 -9.71 -13.84 18.06
C SER A 211 -8.52 -13.61 17.13
N CYS A 212 -8.59 -12.50 16.38
CA CYS A 212 -7.52 -11.51 16.27
C CYS A 212 -8.14 -10.19 15.79
N GLY A 213 -8.83 -9.55 16.74
CA GLY A 213 -8.94 -8.10 16.75
C GLY A 213 -7.71 -7.53 17.46
N PHE A 214 -7.41 -6.28 17.13
CA PHE A 214 -6.54 -5.35 17.86
C PHE A 214 -5.04 -5.34 17.48
N TRP A 215 -4.60 -4.17 16.99
CA TRP A 215 -3.20 -3.72 17.02
C TRP A 215 -3.09 -2.64 18.12
N PRO A 216 -2.52 -2.96 19.30
CA PRO A 216 -1.95 -1.92 20.17
C PRO A 216 -0.57 -2.31 20.75
N THR A 217 0.09 -3.35 20.25
CA THR A 217 1.41 -3.82 20.71
C THR A 217 2.19 -4.42 19.54
N PRO A 218 3.53 -4.36 19.51
CA PRO A 218 4.33 -4.86 18.40
C PRO A 218 4.16 -6.37 18.27
N VAL A 219 3.27 -6.79 17.37
CA VAL A 219 3.15 -8.19 16.97
C VAL A 219 4.29 -8.45 15.98
N PRO A 220 5.17 -9.45 16.21
CA PRO A 220 6.25 -9.77 15.29
C PRO A 220 5.63 -10.21 13.96
N LEU A 221 5.69 -9.33 12.97
CA LEU A 221 5.29 -9.60 11.59
C LEU A 221 6.22 -10.68 11.04
N ARG A 222 5.62 -11.82 10.66
CA ARG A 222 6.33 -12.96 10.07
C ARG A 222 6.19 -12.89 8.54
N CYS A 223 7.31 -13.05 7.84
CA CYS A 223 7.43 -13.05 6.38
C CYS A 223 8.07 -14.36 5.91
N GLY A 224 7.46 -15.01 4.91
CA GLY A 224 7.99 -16.24 4.30
C GLY A 224 8.67 -15.90 2.98
N TRP A 225 9.85 -16.47 2.73
CA TRP A 225 10.56 -16.37 1.46
C TRP A 225 10.65 -17.75 0.81
N ALA A 226 10.46 -17.77 -0.51
CA ALA A 226 10.93 -18.83 -1.40
C ALA A 226 11.78 -18.15 -2.47
N ASP A 227 12.95 -18.72 -2.75
CA ASP A 227 14.00 -18.16 -3.60
C ASP A 227 13.47 -17.64 -4.95
N GLY A 228 13.57 -16.33 -5.16
CA GLY A 228 13.59 -15.70 -6.50
C GLY A 228 12.26 -15.48 -7.23
N ALA A 229 11.09 -15.88 -6.73
CA ALA A 229 9.82 -15.58 -7.41
C ALA A 229 8.61 -15.51 -6.46
N ALA A 230 7.71 -14.56 -6.73
CA ALA A 230 6.47 -14.30 -6.01
C ALA A 230 5.63 -15.58 -5.79
N TYR A 231 5.31 -15.89 -4.53
CA TYR A 231 4.47 -17.05 -4.21
C TYR A 231 2.98 -16.66 -4.23
N VAL A 232 2.34 -16.76 -5.39
CA VAL A 232 0.88 -16.88 -5.52
C VAL A 232 0.57 -18.37 -5.69
N GLN A 233 0.33 -19.10 -4.60
CA GLN A 233 -0.11 -20.49 -4.71
C GLN A 233 -1.63 -20.61 -4.61
N CYS A 234 -2.29 -20.55 -5.76
CA CYS A 234 -3.67 -21.00 -5.92
C CYS A 234 -3.69 -22.53 -6.11
N ARG A 235 -3.64 -23.31 -5.01
CA ARG A 235 -3.93 -24.76 -5.10
C ARG A 235 -5.44 -24.98 -5.24
N ARG A 236 -5.91 -25.33 -6.44
CA ARG A 236 -7.16 -26.08 -6.63
C ARG A 236 -6.98 -27.44 -5.95
N ARG A 237 -7.66 -27.70 -4.83
CA ARG A 237 -7.78 -29.08 -4.33
C ARG A 237 -8.68 -29.85 -5.32
N ARG A 238 -8.11 -30.78 -6.08
CA ARG A 238 -8.89 -31.95 -6.55
C ARG A 238 -9.27 -32.73 -5.29
N ALA A 239 -10.56 -32.91 -5.06
CA ALA A 239 -11.06 -33.80 -4.03
C ALA A 239 -10.76 -35.25 -4.44
N GLY A 240 -9.60 -35.77 -4.02
CA GLY A 240 -9.32 -37.20 -4.03
C GLY A 240 -10.01 -37.84 -2.84
N ARG A 241 -11.14 -38.52 -3.09
CA ARG A 241 -11.78 -39.42 -2.13
C ARG A 241 -10.92 -40.70 -2.06
N ALA A 242 -10.11 -40.84 -1.01
CA ALA A 242 -9.58 -42.14 -0.64
C ALA A 242 -10.65 -42.87 0.19
N ARG A 243 -11.26 -43.91 -0.37
CA ARG A 243 -11.83 -45.00 0.42
C ARG A 243 -10.78 -46.11 0.46
N GLY A 244 -10.37 -46.50 1.65
CA GLY A 244 -9.59 -47.71 1.85
C GLY A 244 -10.45 -48.94 1.64
N ALA A 245 -9.87 -49.97 1.04
CA ALA A 245 -10.20 -51.37 1.25
C ALA A 245 -8.98 -52.23 0.88
N ASP A 246 -8.81 -53.28 1.66
CA ASP A 246 -7.79 -54.34 1.71
C ASP A 246 -7.14 -54.84 0.41
N GLY A 247 -5.94 -55.43 0.58
CA GLY A 247 -5.55 -56.60 -0.22
C GLY A 247 -4.07 -56.70 -0.66
N SER A 248 -3.26 -57.36 0.17
CA SER A 248 -2.26 -58.39 -0.17
C SER A 248 -1.17 -58.17 -1.26
N LEU A 249 0.07 -58.40 -0.80
CA LEU A 249 1.20 -59.11 -1.44
C LEU A 249 1.87 -58.53 -2.71
N GLY A 250 3.19 -58.27 -2.64
CA GLY A 250 4.05 -58.22 -3.84
C GLY A 250 5.39 -57.50 -3.68
N ARG A 251 6.48 -58.20 -3.98
CA ARG A 251 7.91 -57.86 -3.81
C ARG A 251 8.43 -56.62 -4.59
N ARG A 252 9.51 -56.01 -4.07
CA ARG A 252 10.50 -55.10 -4.70
C ARG A 252 11.30 -55.81 -5.82
N PRO A 253 12.02 -55.15 -6.78
CA PRO A 253 13.07 -54.14 -6.51
C PRO A 253 13.37 -53.02 -7.54
N ALA A 254 14.39 -52.24 -7.16
CA ALA A 254 15.14 -51.09 -7.71
C ALA A 254 15.31 -50.84 -9.24
N GLY A 255 15.52 -49.56 -9.61
CA GLY A 255 16.29 -49.17 -10.81
C GLY A 255 16.02 -47.79 -11.44
N ALA A 256 16.89 -46.82 -11.11
CA ALA A 256 17.44 -45.71 -11.94
C ALA A 256 16.57 -44.56 -12.53
N PRO A 257 17.16 -43.35 -12.73
CA PRO A 257 16.48 -42.09 -13.06
C PRO A 257 16.57 -41.74 -14.57
N VAL A 258 15.56 -41.06 -15.12
CA VAL A 258 15.68 -40.43 -16.44
C VAL A 258 14.92 -39.09 -16.49
N SER A 259 15.71 -38.08 -16.84
CA SER A 259 15.38 -36.73 -17.31
C SER A 259 14.40 -36.69 -18.50
N ALA A 260 13.53 -35.69 -18.56
CA ALA A 260 13.33 -34.81 -19.72
C ALA A 260 12.06 -33.97 -19.52
N ASN A 261 12.25 -32.66 -19.39
CA ASN A 261 11.16 -31.69 -19.55
C ASN A 261 10.71 -31.73 -21.02
N ARG A 262 9.49 -32.21 -21.24
CA ARG A 262 8.76 -32.01 -22.50
C ARG A 262 7.68 -30.97 -22.23
N VAL A 263 7.87 -29.81 -22.85
CA VAL A 263 6.84 -28.79 -23.02
C VAL A 263 5.85 -29.33 -24.05
N GLU A 264 4.61 -29.57 -23.64
CA GLU A 264 3.49 -29.74 -24.57
C GLU A 264 2.43 -28.68 -24.25
N ALA A 265 2.33 -27.74 -25.18
CA ALA A 265 1.19 -26.86 -25.33
C ALA A 265 0.02 -27.69 -25.85
N ASP A 266 -1.13 -27.61 -25.18
CA ASP A 266 -2.39 -27.99 -25.79
C ASP A 266 -3.48 -27.03 -25.33
N GLY A 267 -3.98 -26.27 -26.30
CA GLY A 267 -5.20 -25.49 -26.16
C GLY A 267 -6.42 -26.33 -26.49
N CYS A 268 -7.56 -26.01 -25.90
CA CYS A 268 -8.84 -26.10 -26.60
C CYS A 268 -9.95 -25.31 -25.87
N ARG A 269 -10.52 -24.33 -26.58
CA ARG A 269 -11.96 -24.07 -26.84
C ARG A 269 -12.95 -24.74 -25.85
N ARG A 270 -13.98 -24.11 -25.29
CA ARG A 270 -14.89 -23.03 -25.74
C ARG A 270 -15.31 -22.18 -24.54
#